data_AF-A0A967T4U6-F1
#
_entry.id   AF-A0A967T4U6-F1
#
_cell.length_a   1.000
_cell.length_b   1.000
_cell.length_c   1.000
_cell.angle_alpha   90.00
_cell.angle_beta   90.00
_cell.angle_gamma   90.00
#
_symmetry.space_group_name_H-M   'P 1'
#
loop_
_entity.id
_entity.type
_entity.pdbx_description
1 polymer ?
#
loop_
_entity_poly.entity_id
_entity_poly.type
_entity_poly.pdbx_seq_one_letter_code
_entity_poly.pdbx_strand_id
1 'polypeptide(L)'
;NFAMIEEGAGNISHHPTMTVEDKKLVKKTLGEEMKQFVKFDKVVHHHADSMRMAAVEENMQKVLKHYRITQQGCVDCHSNYRDPISTARIKDN
;
A
#
# COMPACT_ATOMS: atom_id res chain seq x y z
N ASN A 1 -14.43 16.24 5.54
CA ASN A 1 -13.30 17.18 5.41
C ASN A 1 -12.43 16.68 4.26
N PHE A 2 -12.48 17.34 3.09
CA PHE A 2 -11.73 16.91 1.89
C PHE A 2 -10.22 17.10 2.02
N ALA A 3 -9.76 18.19 2.64
CA ALA A 3 -8.33 18.44 2.84
C ALA A 3 -7.64 17.33 3.66
N MET A 4 -8.30 16.84 4.71
CA MET A 4 -7.79 15.71 5.50
C MET A 4 -7.71 14.41 4.69
N ILE A 5 -8.67 14.19 3.78
CA ILE A 5 -8.68 13.00 2.91
C ILE A 5 -7.56 13.11 1.87
N GLU A 6 -7.40 14.28 1.26
CA GLU A 6 -6.31 14.55 0.31
C GLU A 6 -4.94 14.28 0.95
N GLU A 7 -4.68 14.86 2.12
CA GLU A 7 -3.43 14.68 2.85
C GLU A 7 -3.20 13.20 3.21
N GLY A 8 -4.19 12.56 3.83
CA GLY A 8 -4.07 11.16 4.24
C GLY A 8 -3.87 10.19 3.07
N ALA A 9 -4.61 10.40 1.98
CA ALA A 9 -4.47 9.62 0.75
C ALA A 9 -3.11 9.86 0.08
N GLY A 10 -2.63 11.11 0.08
CA GLY A 10 -1.32 11.48 -0.45
C GLY A 10 -0.16 10.87 0.33
N ASN A 11 -0.27 10.78 1.66
CA ASN A 11 0.74 10.14 2.50
C ASN A 11 0.88 8.63 2.21
N ILE A 12 -0.21 7.98 1.78
CA ILE A 12 -0.16 6.58 1.34
C ILE A 12 0.48 6.47 -0.05
N SER A 13 -0.01 7.23 -1.03
CA SER A 13 0.47 7.10 -2.42
C SER A 13 1.91 7.55 -2.64
N HIS A 14 2.41 8.48 -1.81
CA HIS A 14 3.76 9.03 -1.86
C HIS A 14 4.64 8.57 -0.69
N HIS A 15 4.33 7.42 -0.09
CA HIS A 15 5.11 6.92 1.03
C HIS A 15 6.59 6.72 0.63
N PRO A 16 7.53 6.79 1.60
CA PRO A 16 8.95 6.52 1.33
C PRO A 16 9.17 5.13 0.74
N THR A 17 10.03 5.03 -0.28
CA THR A 17 10.35 3.72 -0.86
C THR A 17 11.22 2.91 0.10
N MET A 18 11.08 1.58 0.06
CA MET A 18 11.94 0.66 0.83
C MET A 18 13.44 0.85 0.51
N THR A 19 14.27 0.69 1.55
CA THR A 19 15.74 0.63 1.43
C THR A 19 16.18 -0.54 0.54
N VAL A 20 17.45 -0.54 0.11
CA VAL A 20 18.00 -1.63 -0.71
C VAL A 20 18.01 -2.94 0.08
N GLU A 21 18.33 -2.87 1.37
CA GLU A 21 18.40 -3.97 2.33
C GLU A 21 17.01 -4.59 2.52
N ASP A 22 15.98 -3.74 2.73
CA ASP A 22 14.60 -4.21 2.87
C ASP A 22 14.07 -4.84 1.58
N LYS A 23 14.40 -4.25 0.42
CA LYS A 23 14.03 -4.84 -0.88
C LYS A 23 14.68 -6.20 -1.07
N LYS A 24 15.92 -6.40 -0.63
CA LYS A 24 16.61 -7.71 -0.68
C LYS A 24 15.94 -8.71 0.24
N LEU A 25 15.64 -8.33 1.49
CA LEU A 25 14.93 -9.18 2.45
C LEU A 25 13.59 -9.64 1.87
N VAL A 26 12.74 -8.71 1.44
CA VAL A 26 11.40 -9.05 0.90
C VAL A 26 11.50 -9.94 -0.34
N LYS A 27 12.43 -9.65 -1.27
CA LYS A 27 12.64 -10.52 -2.44
C LYS A 27 13.07 -11.93 -2.05
N LYS A 28 13.99 -12.06 -1.10
CA LYS A 28 14.46 -13.35 -0.58
C LYS A 28 13.33 -14.11 0.12
N THR A 29 12.51 -13.42 0.92
CA THR A 29 11.40 -14.02 1.67
C THR A 29 10.27 -14.49 0.77
N LEU A 30 9.89 -13.68 -0.23
CA LEU A 30 8.69 -13.95 -1.03
C LEU A 30 8.96 -14.79 -2.28
N GLY A 31 10.15 -14.74 -2.86
CA GLY A 31 10.47 -15.51 -4.07
C GLY A 31 9.47 -15.26 -5.21
N GLU A 32 8.75 -16.30 -5.63
CA GLU A 32 7.75 -16.22 -6.69
C GLU A 32 6.55 -15.31 -6.35
N GLU A 33 6.19 -15.23 -5.06
CA GLU A 33 5.10 -14.39 -4.54
C GLU A 33 5.40 -12.88 -4.68
N MET A 34 6.65 -12.50 -4.97
CA MET A 34 7.03 -11.11 -5.19
C MET A 34 6.18 -10.45 -6.30
N LYS A 35 5.78 -11.22 -7.33
CA LYS A 35 4.90 -10.70 -8.40
C LYS A 35 3.53 -10.29 -7.87
N GLN A 36 2.97 -11.06 -6.94
CA GLN A 36 1.66 -10.78 -6.36
C GLN A 36 1.76 -9.67 -5.30
N PHE A 37 2.82 -9.65 -4.50
CA PHE A 37 3.14 -8.55 -3.60
C PHE A 37 3.16 -7.19 -4.33
N VAL A 38 3.87 -7.10 -5.46
CA VAL A 38 3.91 -5.86 -6.28
C VAL A 38 2.55 -5.50 -6.84
N LYS A 39 1.68 -6.47 -7.13
CA LYS A 39 0.31 -6.15 -7.57
C LYS A 39 -0.51 -5.52 -6.45
N PHE A 40 -0.46 -6.06 -5.23
CA PHE A 40 -1.16 -5.46 -4.09
C PHE A 40 -0.64 -4.07 -3.75
N ASP A 41 0.68 -3.91 -3.73
CA ASP A 41 1.35 -2.61 -3.58
C ASP A 41 0.82 -1.57 -4.57
N LYS A 42 0.82 -1.91 -5.87
CA LYS A 42 0.28 -1.03 -6.92
C LYS A 42 -1.19 -0.70 -6.75
N VAL A 43 -2.02 -1.65 -6.32
CA VAL A 43 -3.45 -1.41 -6.06
C VAL A 43 -3.63 -0.35 -4.97
N VAL A 44 -2.91 -0.47 -3.86
CA VAL A 44 -2.96 0.49 -2.75
C VAL A 44 -2.47 1.86 -3.19
N HIS A 45 -1.32 1.95 -3.85
CA HIS A 45 -0.78 3.23 -4.36
C HIS A 45 -1.74 3.92 -5.31
N HIS A 46 -2.21 3.20 -6.33
CA HIS A 46 -3.04 3.77 -7.38
C HIS A 46 -4.38 4.28 -6.84
N HIS A 47 -5.02 3.52 -5.96
CA HIS A 47 -6.31 3.92 -5.41
C HIS A 47 -6.18 4.94 -4.28
N ALA A 48 -5.07 4.98 -3.54
CA ALA A 48 -4.77 6.10 -2.67
C ALA A 48 -4.60 7.40 -3.48
N ASP A 49 -3.85 7.40 -4.58
CA ASP A 49 -3.72 8.61 -5.41
C ASP A 49 -5.06 9.01 -6.06
N SER A 50 -5.84 8.03 -6.52
CA SER A 50 -7.19 8.29 -7.04
C SER A 50 -8.14 8.85 -5.97
N MET A 51 -8.02 8.40 -4.72
CA MET A 51 -8.77 8.94 -3.57
C MET A 51 -8.35 10.37 -3.26
N ARG A 52 -7.04 10.67 -3.34
CA ARG A 52 -6.50 12.03 -3.18
C ARG A 52 -7.08 12.96 -4.24
N MET A 53 -7.01 12.57 -5.52
CA MET A 53 -7.56 13.35 -6.63
C MET A 53 -9.08 13.55 -6.50
N ALA A 54 -9.82 12.52 -6.07
CA ALA A 54 -11.24 12.63 -5.81
C ALA A 54 -11.57 13.61 -4.67
N ALA A 55 -10.68 13.75 -3.67
CA ALA A 55 -10.83 14.73 -2.61
C ALA A 55 -10.57 16.16 -3.10
N VAL A 56 -9.58 16.37 -3.98
CA VAL A 56 -9.34 17.65 -4.68
C VAL A 56 -10.54 18.06 -5.52
N GLU A 57 -11.21 17.10 -6.16
CA GLU A 57 -12.45 17.30 -6.93
C GLU A 57 -13.71 17.46 -6.06
N GLU A 58 -13.58 17.40 -4.73
CA GLU A 58 -14.70 17.38 -3.77
C GLU A 58 -15.76 16.29 -4.07
N ASN A 59 -15.33 15.18 -4.68
CA ASN A 59 -16.21 14.10 -5.12
C ASN A 59 -16.23 12.96 -4.10
N MET A 60 -17.11 13.07 -3.10
CA MET A 60 -17.21 12.08 -2.02
C MET A 60 -17.58 10.67 -2.52
N GLN A 61 -18.36 10.53 -3.60
CA GLN A 61 -18.69 9.22 -4.16
C GLN A 61 -17.44 8.52 -4.70
N LYS A 62 -16.58 9.24 -5.42
CA LYS A 62 -15.28 8.72 -5.89
C LYS A 62 -14.33 8.45 -4.72
N VAL A 63 -14.29 9.32 -3.71
CA VAL A 63 -13.52 9.10 -2.49
C VAL A 63 -13.88 7.75 -1.86
N LEU A 64 -15.17 7.51 -1.61
CA LEU A 64 -15.63 6.28 -0.95
C LEU A 64 -15.38 5.03 -1.80
N LYS A 65 -15.50 5.12 -3.12
CA LYS A 65 -15.13 4.04 -4.04
C LYS A 65 -13.66 3.65 -3.87
N HIS A 66 -12.76 4.63 -3.92
CA HIS A 66 -11.33 4.38 -3.83
C HIS A 66 -10.91 3.98 -2.42
N TYR A 67 -11.50 4.58 -1.38
CA TYR A 67 -11.30 4.21 0.01
C TYR A 67 -11.54 2.71 0.25
N ARG A 68 -12.66 2.17 -0.24
CA ARG A 68 -12.98 0.75 -0.10
C ARG A 68 -11.92 -0.15 -0.74
N ILE A 69 -11.44 0.22 -1.93
CA ILE A 69 -10.43 -0.57 -2.64
C ILE A 69 -9.08 -0.50 -1.92
N THR A 70 -8.68 0.69 -1.46
CA THR A 70 -7.47 0.87 -0.66
C THR A 70 -7.50 0.04 0.63
N GLN A 71 -8.62 0.05 1.36
CA GLN A 71 -8.79 -0.77 2.56
C GLN A 71 -8.65 -2.27 2.26
N GLN A 72 -9.29 -2.75 1.18
CA GLN A 72 -9.18 -4.15 0.79
C GLN A 72 -7.74 -4.51 0.42
N GLY A 73 -7.05 -3.65 -0.35
CA GLY A 73 -5.64 -3.86 -0.72
C GLY A 73 -4.70 -3.94 0.49
N CYS A 74 -4.94 -3.13 1.53
CA CYS A 74 -4.21 -3.24 2.80
C CYS A 74 -4.40 -4.62 3.44
N VAL A 75 -5.64 -5.12 3.50
CA VAL A 75 -5.95 -6.43 4.09
C VAL A 75 -5.36 -7.56 3.24
N ASP A 76 -5.49 -7.50 1.92
CA ASP A 76 -4.98 -8.51 1.00
C ASP A 76 -3.45 -8.66 1.14
N CYS A 77 -2.71 -7.55 1.17
CA CYS A 77 -1.26 -7.61 1.33
C CYS A 77 -0.86 -8.10 2.72
N HIS A 78 -1.45 -7.53 3.78
CA HIS A 78 -1.03 -7.84 5.14
C HIS A 78 -1.39 -9.27 5.57
N SER A 79 -2.54 -9.78 5.15
CA SER A 79 -2.94 -11.17 5.45
C SER A 79 -2.03 -12.22 4.80
N ASN A 80 -1.41 -11.89 3.66
CA ASN A 80 -0.53 -12.82 2.95
C ASN A 80 0.95 -12.66 3.32
N TYR A 81 1.44 -11.44 3.58
CA TYR A 81 2.87 -11.17 3.55
C TYR A 81 3.44 -10.48 4.80
N ARG A 82 2.61 -9.91 5.68
CA ARG A 82 3.11 -9.20 6.87
C ARG A 82 3.92 -10.10 7.79
N ASP A 83 3.37 -11.26 8.14
CA ASP A 83 4.00 -12.16 9.11
C ASP A 83 5.27 -12.83 8.57
N PRO A 84 5.31 -13.36 7.32
CA PRO A 84 6.55 -13.87 6.73
C PRO A 84 7.68 -12.84 6.67
N ILE A 85 7.39 -11.61 6.22
CA ILE A 85 8.39 -10.53 6.12
C ILE A 85 8.88 -10.11 7.50
N SER A 86 7.96 -9.90 8.45
CA SER A 86 8.32 -9.49 9.82
C SER A 86 9.17 -10.55 10.51
N THR A 87 8.83 -11.82 10.33
CA THR A 87 9.59 -12.95 10.88
C THR A 87 10.98 -13.03 10.27
N ALA A 88 11.11 -12.86 8.95
CA ALA A 88 12.41 -12.87 8.28
C ALA A 88 13.32 -11.75 8.77
N ARG A 89 12.76 -10.54 9.00
CA ARG A 89 13.52 -9.40 9.54
C ARG A 89 14.10 -9.66 10.93
N ILE A 90 13.35 -10.34 11.79
CA ILE A 90 13.82 -10.69 13.14
C ILE A 90 14.95 -11.72 13.10
N LYS A 91 14.93 -12.64 12.13
CA LYS A 91 15.94 -13.70 11.98
C LYS A 91 17.24 -13.24 11.31
N ASP A 92 17.17 -12.23 10.44
CA ASP A 92 18.33 -11.66 9.75
C ASP A 92 19.04 -10.57 10.61
N ASN A 93 18.50 -10.23 11.79
CA ASN A 93 19.09 -9.35 12.82
C ASN A 93 19.68 -10.16 13.98
#